data_AF-A0A139D4C7-F1
#
_entry.id   AF-A0A139D4C7-F1
#
_cell.length_a   1.000
_cell.length_b   1.000
_cell.length_c   1.000
_cell.angle_alpha   90.00
_cell.angle_beta   90.00
_cell.angle_gamma   90.00
#
_symmetry.space_group_name_H-M   'P 1'
#
loop_
_entity.id
_entity.type
_entity.pdbx_description
1 polymer ?
#
loop_
_entity_poly.entity_id
_entity_poly.type
_entity_poly.pdbx_seq_one_letter_code
_entity_poly.pdbx_strand_id
1 'polypeptide(L)'
;MHFLKDGLKQNYIYLLILIIFSTILFVPSTFDRDLHYRDELRYTEVAREMSETGDYFVPHLGGEIYTDKPPFYFWVLILAKNIFGEYSAAAMAAPSIISAIIIILLTFYFAKSFLEKKYSFLAGIILATTLLFFSLSIFVRMDLLMMVFIVASLFSFFKAYQQQKHYLYLLFYLFMGIATAIKGPAGFLIPLVIIPGFLVWDNNLKELKQMKLFKGALIFISVILLWLIPAFIFGGREYIYSLVVLQTFGRAVDSFAHNEPFYYYFMTLPVTLLPWTLLLVSSFVYLFKYNENMSTELKFILSWFILPLILFSLFSGKLVFYLLPIYPAAAVLTAYLCRQV
;
A
#
# COMPACT_ATOMS: atom_id res chain seq x y z
N MET A 1 -12.61 7.81 35.21
CA MET A 1 -13.04 8.59 34.02
C MET A 1 -11.99 9.59 33.53
N HIS A 2 -11.13 10.17 34.40
CA HIS A 2 -10.08 11.11 34.02
C HIS A 2 -8.95 10.46 33.17
N PHE A 3 -8.38 9.33 33.63
CA PHE A 3 -7.31 8.59 32.91
C PHE A 3 -7.68 8.14 31.48
N LEU A 4 -8.94 7.76 31.23
CA LEU A 4 -9.40 7.38 29.89
C LEU A 4 -9.45 8.60 28.95
N LYS A 5 -9.81 9.78 29.46
CA LYS A 5 -9.80 11.03 28.70
C LYS A 5 -8.38 11.47 28.36
N ASP A 6 -7.44 11.32 29.29
CA ASP A 6 -6.03 11.68 29.07
C ASP A 6 -5.37 10.75 28.03
N GLY A 7 -5.71 9.45 28.11
CA GLY A 7 -5.24 8.46 27.14
C GLY A 7 -5.75 8.72 25.71
N LEU A 8 -6.99 9.19 25.57
CA LEU A 8 -7.58 9.58 24.28
C LEU A 8 -6.97 10.88 23.76
N LYS A 9 -6.85 11.91 24.62
CA LYS A 9 -6.25 13.20 24.29
C LYS A 9 -4.83 13.04 23.72
N GLN A 10 -4.01 12.21 24.34
CA GLN A 10 -2.66 11.94 23.88
C GLN A 10 -2.61 11.25 22.50
N ASN A 11 -3.61 10.45 22.14
CA ASN A 11 -3.68 9.86 20.80
C ASN A 11 -3.91 10.94 19.75
N TYR A 12 -4.86 11.85 19.99
CA TYR A 12 -5.15 12.94 19.06
C TYR A 12 -3.93 13.84 18.86
N ILE A 13 -3.13 14.07 19.90
CA ILE A 13 -1.88 14.81 19.80
C ILE A 13 -0.89 14.08 18.87
N TYR A 14 -0.63 12.79 19.07
CA TYR A 14 0.28 12.04 18.18
C TYR A 14 -0.21 12.01 16.73
N LEU A 15 -1.51 11.82 16.51
CA LEU A 15 -2.10 11.82 15.17
C LEU A 15 -1.94 13.20 14.50
N LEU A 16 -2.25 14.27 15.23
CA LEU A 16 -2.10 15.64 14.73
C LEU A 16 -0.63 15.94 14.41
N ILE A 17 0.29 15.54 15.27
CA ILE A 17 1.74 15.70 15.00
C ILE A 17 2.15 14.90 13.76
N LEU A 18 1.72 13.64 13.61
CA LEU A 18 2.03 12.85 12.42
C LEU A 18 1.49 13.51 11.15
N ILE A 19 0.26 14.04 11.18
CA ILE A 19 -0.34 14.74 10.05
C ILE A 19 0.47 16.01 9.73
N ILE A 20 0.69 16.89 10.71
CA ILE A 20 1.42 18.15 10.51
C ILE A 20 2.85 17.87 10.03
N PHE A 21 3.56 16.96 10.69
CA PHE A 21 4.92 16.58 10.34
C PHE A 21 5.00 16.05 8.90
N SER A 22 4.11 15.13 8.52
CA SER A 22 4.09 14.55 7.17
C SER A 22 3.71 15.58 6.12
N THR A 23 2.77 16.48 6.41
CA THR A 23 2.40 17.59 5.52
C THR A 23 3.57 18.52 5.29
N ILE A 24 4.25 18.96 6.35
CA ILE A 24 5.46 19.81 6.26
C ILE A 24 6.57 19.10 5.49
N LEU A 25 6.69 17.78 5.64
CA LEU A 25 7.70 16.99 4.97
C LEU A 25 7.43 16.84 3.46
N PHE A 26 6.19 16.51 3.07
CA PHE A 26 5.87 16.14 1.69
C PHE A 26 5.42 17.32 0.81
N VAL A 27 4.55 18.19 1.32
CA VAL A 27 3.87 19.21 0.51
C VAL A 27 4.83 20.25 -0.09
N PRO A 28 5.84 20.78 0.64
CA PRO A 28 6.76 21.75 0.05
C PRO A 28 7.52 21.22 -1.18
N SER A 29 7.74 19.91 -1.26
CA SER A 29 8.47 19.26 -2.36
C SER A 29 7.66 19.14 -3.65
N THR A 30 6.37 19.51 -3.64
CA THR A 30 5.50 19.46 -4.82
C THR A 30 5.23 20.83 -5.43
N PHE A 31 5.61 21.90 -4.73
CA PHE A 31 5.63 23.24 -5.29
C PHE A 31 6.89 23.45 -6.14
N ASP A 32 6.82 24.39 -7.09
CA ASP A 32 7.93 24.82 -7.96
C ASP A 32 8.63 23.69 -8.74
N ARG A 33 7.89 22.63 -9.09
CA ARG A 33 8.34 21.60 -10.02
C ARG A 33 7.28 21.28 -11.06
N ASP A 34 7.74 20.86 -12.23
CA ASP A 34 6.88 20.29 -13.26
C ASP A 34 6.55 18.83 -12.98
N LEU A 35 5.50 18.34 -13.65
CA LEU A 35 5.18 16.92 -13.69
C LEU A 35 6.29 16.16 -14.41
N HIS A 36 6.77 15.09 -13.79
CA HIS A 36 7.80 14.24 -14.38
C HIS A 36 7.26 13.56 -15.66
N TYR A 37 8.07 13.65 -16.73
CA TYR A 37 7.69 13.27 -18.10
C TYR A 37 7.21 11.82 -18.27
N ARG A 38 7.58 10.90 -17.37
CA ARG A 38 7.23 9.47 -17.48
C ARG A 38 5.82 9.19 -16.99
N ASP A 39 5.67 8.98 -15.69
CA ASP A 39 4.42 8.50 -15.11
C ASP A 39 3.48 9.64 -14.74
N GLU A 40 3.99 10.76 -14.23
CA GLU A 40 3.13 11.84 -13.75
C GLU A 40 2.40 12.52 -14.90
N LEU A 41 3.14 12.93 -15.94
CA LEU A 41 2.54 13.57 -17.11
C LEU A 41 1.53 12.64 -17.79
N ARG A 42 1.90 11.36 -17.94
CA ARG A 42 1.01 10.35 -18.52
C ARG A 42 -0.29 10.18 -17.73
N TYR A 43 -0.21 10.04 -16.40
CA TYR A 43 -1.43 9.84 -15.60
C TYR A 43 -2.30 11.08 -15.52
N THR A 44 -1.67 12.26 -15.46
CA THR A 44 -2.37 13.55 -15.51
C THR A 44 -3.07 13.73 -16.86
N GLU A 45 -2.41 13.39 -17.96
CA GLU A 45 -2.99 13.53 -19.30
C GLU A 45 -4.18 12.60 -19.51
N VAL A 46 -4.08 11.34 -19.08
CA VAL A 46 -5.22 10.41 -19.10
C VAL A 46 -6.40 10.98 -18.31
N ALA A 47 -6.15 11.53 -17.12
CA ALA A 47 -7.19 12.15 -16.30
C ALA A 47 -7.79 13.40 -16.97
N ARG A 48 -6.98 14.19 -17.68
CA ARG A 48 -7.43 15.36 -18.44
C ARG A 48 -8.35 14.96 -19.59
N GLU A 49 -7.93 13.99 -20.41
CA GLU A 49 -8.74 13.49 -21.54
C GLU A 49 -10.07 12.88 -21.06
N MET A 50 -10.06 12.10 -19.97
CA MET A 50 -11.30 11.58 -19.37
C MET A 50 -12.24 12.71 -18.93
N SER A 51 -11.71 13.80 -18.36
CA SER A 51 -12.50 14.96 -17.95
C SER A 51 -13.06 15.76 -19.14
N GLU A 52 -12.36 15.82 -20.26
CA GLU A 52 -12.77 16.58 -21.45
C GLU A 52 -13.75 15.83 -22.33
N THR A 53 -13.53 14.53 -22.52
CA THR A 53 -14.38 13.66 -23.33
C THR A 53 -15.66 13.23 -22.60
N GLY A 54 -15.62 13.19 -21.26
CA GLY A 54 -16.69 12.64 -20.44
C GLY A 54 -16.73 11.10 -20.42
N ASP A 55 -15.76 10.41 -21.04
CA ASP A 55 -15.60 8.96 -20.92
C ASP A 55 -14.79 8.62 -19.67
N TYR A 56 -15.50 8.18 -18.62
CA TYR A 56 -14.89 7.81 -17.35
C TYR A 56 -14.57 6.31 -17.23
N PHE A 57 -14.91 5.48 -18.21
CA PHE A 57 -14.74 4.02 -18.12
C PHE A 57 -13.66 3.48 -19.07
N VAL A 58 -13.43 4.16 -20.19
CA VAL A 58 -12.40 3.82 -21.18
C VAL A 58 -11.41 4.98 -21.26
N PRO A 59 -10.29 4.93 -20.52
CA PRO A 59 -9.30 5.99 -20.53
C PRO A 59 -8.62 6.08 -21.91
N HIS A 60 -8.24 7.30 -22.29
CA HIS A 60 -7.49 7.57 -23.51
C HIS A 60 -6.18 8.29 -23.17
N LEU A 61 -5.17 8.15 -24.03
CA LEU A 61 -3.90 8.87 -23.98
C LEU A 61 -3.48 9.23 -25.40
N GLY A 62 -3.42 10.52 -25.70
CA GLY A 62 -3.17 11.02 -27.05
C GLY A 62 -4.28 10.63 -28.03
N GLY A 63 -5.51 10.45 -27.56
CA GLY A 63 -6.64 10.00 -28.37
C GLY A 63 -6.71 8.48 -28.62
N GLU A 64 -5.72 7.71 -28.17
CA GLU A 64 -5.69 6.25 -28.27
C GLU A 64 -6.19 5.59 -26.98
N ILE A 65 -6.83 4.41 -27.08
CA ILE A 65 -7.33 3.68 -25.91
C ILE A 65 -6.17 3.30 -25.00
N TYR A 66 -6.23 3.75 -23.75
CA TYR A 66 -5.24 3.46 -22.73
C TYR A 66 -5.63 2.22 -21.92
N THR A 67 -4.96 1.10 -22.18
CA THR A 67 -5.24 -0.21 -21.56
C THR A 67 -4.28 -0.57 -20.43
N ASP A 68 -3.40 0.34 -20.03
CA ASP A 68 -2.31 0.05 -19.11
C ASP A 68 -2.79 -0.08 -17.64
N LYS A 69 -3.85 0.65 -17.26
CA LYS A 69 -4.37 0.72 -15.87
C LYS A 69 -5.89 0.89 -15.81
N PRO A 70 -6.56 0.37 -14.76
CA PRO A 70 -7.97 0.64 -14.50
C PRO A 70 -8.28 2.13 -14.26
N PRO A 71 -9.54 2.57 -14.39
CA PRO A 71 -9.90 3.99 -14.36
C PRO A 71 -9.89 4.64 -12.96
N PHE A 72 -9.91 3.85 -11.87
CA PHE A 72 -10.10 4.37 -10.51
C PHE A 72 -9.14 5.48 -10.10
N TYR A 73 -7.85 5.32 -10.38
CA TYR A 73 -6.88 6.32 -9.97
C TYR A 73 -7.07 7.63 -10.74
N PHE A 74 -7.46 7.57 -12.01
CA PHE A 74 -7.75 8.75 -12.82
C PHE A 74 -8.98 9.49 -12.30
N TRP A 75 -10.00 8.80 -11.78
CA TRP A 75 -11.12 9.46 -11.09
C TRP A 75 -10.67 10.27 -9.88
N VAL A 76 -9.68 9.77 -9.14
CA VAL A 76 -9.12 10.49 -7.99
C VAL A 76 -8.31 11.72 -8.45
N LEU A 77 -7.59 11.62 -9.58
CA LEU A 77 -6.90 12.78 -10.17
C LEU A 77 -7.88 13.83 -10.71
N ILE A 78 -8.99 13.41 -11.34
CA ILE A 78 -10.07 14.30 -11.77
C ILE A 78 -10.68 15.03 -10.57
N LEU A 79 -10.93 14.31 -9.46
CA LEU A 79 -11.40 14.91 -8.22
C LEU A 79 -10.40 15.92 -7.67
N ALA A 80 -9.10 15.61 -7.69
CA ALA A 80 -8.06 16.54 -7.28
C ALA A 80 -8.09 17.81 -8.15
N LYS A 81 -8.12 17.68 -9.49
CA LYS A 81 -8.25 18.82 -10.40
C LYS A 81 -9.52 19.63 -10.12
N ASN A 82 -10.64 19.00 -9.79
CA ASN A 82 -11.88 19.72 -9.48
C ASN A 82 -11.80 20.52 -8.16
N ILE A 83 -10.99 20.06 -7.19
CA ILE A 83 -10.77 20.76 -5.91
C ILE A 83 -9.77 21.90 -6.07
N PHE A 84 -8.66 21.67 -6.77
CA PHE A 84 -7.56 22.64 -6.90
C PHE A 84 -7.72 23.59 -8.09
N GLY A 85 -8.52 23.23 -9.10
CA GLY A 85 -8.76 24.03 -10.30
C GLY A 85 -7.70 23.88 -11.40
N GLU A 86 -6.63 23.14 -11.15
CA GLU A 86 -5.47 23.04 -12.05
C GLU A 86 -4.84 21.64 -12.05
N TYR A 87 -3.97 21.38 -13.03
CA TYR A 87 -3.19 20.14 -13.17
C TYR A 87 -1.73 20.30 -12.70
N SER A 88 -1.47 21.21 -11.76
CA SER A 88 -0.12 21.43 -11.22
C SER A 88 0.43 20.18 -10.52
N ALA A 89 1.76 20.10 -10.38
CA ALA A 89 2.40 18.99 -9.66
C ALA A 89 1.87 18.84 -8.23
N ALA A 90 1.62 19.95 -7.53
CA ALA A 90 1.03 19.95 -6.20
C ALA A 90 -0.40 19.37 -6.20
N ALA A 91 -1.25 19.81 -7.11
CA ALA A 91 -2.62 19.31 -7.23
C ALA A 91 -2.65 17.80 -7.55
N MET A 92 -1.84 17.35 -8.51
CA MET A 92 -1.85 15.96 -8.96
C MET A 92 -1.12 15.01 -7.99
N ALA A 93 -0.17 15.50 -7.20
CA ALA A 93 0.48 14.72 -6.15
C ALA A 93 -0.37 14.64 -4.86
N ALA A 94 -1.38 15.50 -4.67
CA ALA A 94 -2.20 15.53 -3.46
C ALA A 94 -2.81 14.15 -3.11
N PRO A 95 -3.36 13.34 -4.06
CA PRO A 95 -3.81 11.98 -3.76
C PRO A 95 -2.71 11.06 -3.21
N SER A 96 -1.47 11.18 -3.70
CA SER A 96 -0.33 10.42 -3.19
C SER A 96 0.01 10.84 -1.77
N ILE A 97 0.09 12.15 -1.50
CA ILE A 97 0.39 12.71 -0.18
C ILE A 97 -0.67 12.28 0.84
N ILE A 98 -1.95 12.42 0.50
CA ILE A 98 -3.06 12.01 1.35
C ILE A 98 -2.98 10.51 1.63
N SER A 99 -2.72 9.69 0.61
CA SER A 99 -2.55 8.25 0.77
C SER A 99 -1.39 7.91 1.69
N ALA A 100 -0.23 8.57 1.53
CA ALA A 100 0.93 8.40 2.38
C ALA A 100 0.64 8.72 3.85
N ILE A 101 -0.04 9.84 4.12
CA ILE A 101 -0.48 10.21 5.46
C ILE A 101 -1.41 9.13 6.03
N ILE A 102 -2.40 8.66 5.27
CA ILE A 102 -3.30 7.59 5.72
C ILE A 102 -2.52 6.32 6.06
N ILE A 103 -1.53 5.92 5.25
CA ILE A 103 -0.69 4.75 5.53
C ILE A 103 0.12 4.95 6.82
N ILE A 104 0.67 6.15 7.06
CA ILE A 104 1.38 6.48 8.31
C ILE A 104 0.46 6.33 9.51
N LEU A 105 -0.77 6.85 9.42
CA LEU A 105 -1.77 6.74 10.48
C LEU A 105 -2.19 5.27 10.71
N LEU A 106 -2.44 4.51 9.65
CA LEU A 106 -2.73 3.08 9.75
C LEU A 106 -1.57 2.30 10.38
N THR A 107 -0.33 2.66 10.05
CA THR A 107 0.88 2.06 10.64
C THR A 107 0.97 2.38 12.14
N PHE A 108 0.67 3.62 12.54
CA PHE A 108 0.56 4.00 13.96
C PHE A 108 -0.51 3.17 14.68
N TYR A 109 -1.70 3.02 14.10
CA TYR A 109 -2.78 2.25 14.73
C TYR A 109 -2.48 0.75 14.79
N PHE A 110 -1.84 0.21 13.75
CA PHE A 110 -1.36 -1.17 13.73
C PHE A 110 -0.33 -1.39 14.83
N ALA A 111 0.73 -0.57 14.90
CA ALA A 111 1.76 -0.64 15.93
C ALA A 111 1.17 -0.56 17.35
N LYS A 112 0.22 0.37 17.54
CA LYS A 112 -0.47 0.56 18.83
C LYS A 112 -1.29 -0.64 19.28
N SER A 113 -1.58 -1.59 18.39
CA SER A 113 -2.24 -2.83 18.81
C SER A 113 -1.39 -3.70 19.72
N PHE A 114 -0.07 -3.47 19.78
CA PHE A 114 0.84 -4.24 20.64
C PHE A 114 2.08 -3.49 21.15
N LEU A 115 2.28 -2.24 20.74
CA LEU A 115 3.32 -1.34 21.26
C LEU A 115 2.71 -0.20 22.07
N GLU A 116 3.52 0.36 22.96
CA GLU A 116 3.18 1.62 23.63
C GLU A 116 3.05 2.75 22.61
N LYS A 117 2.27 3.78 22.96
CA LYS A 117 1.96 4.90 22.06
C LYS A 117 3.20 5.61 21.54
N LYS A 118 4.23 5.79 22.38
CA LYS A 118 5.50 6.44 21.98
C LYS A 118 6.21 5.69 20.85
N TYR A 119 6.26 4.36 20.91
CA TYR A 119 6.87 3.53 19.87
C TYR A 119 5.97 3.38 18.65
N SER A 120 4.66 3.40 18.85
CA SER A 120 3.70 3.45 17.75
C SER A 120 3.83 4.75 16.94
N PHE A 121 4.00 5.88 17.64
CA PHE A 121 4.29 7.18 17.05
C PHE A 121 5.63 7.16 16.32
N LEU A 122 6.66 6.59 16.94
CA LEU A 122 7.97 6.41 16.31
C LEU A 122 7.90 5.60 15.01
N ALA A 123 7.10 4.53 14.96
CA ALA A 123 6.88 3.78 13.72
C ALA A 123 6.30 4.66 12.59
N GLY A 124 5.39 5.58 12.93
CA GLY A 124 4.87 6.56 11.97
C GLY A 124 5.95 7.53 11.46
N ILE A 125 6.80 8.05 12.36
CA ILE A 125 7.93 8.93 12.00
C ILE A 125 8.96 8.18 11.14
N ILE A 126 9.30 6.96 11.50
CA ILE A 126 10.23 6.11 10.74
C ILE A 126 9.70 5.91 9.32
N LEU A 127 8.42 5.55 9.17
CA LEU A 127 7.82 5.36 7.85
C LEU A 127 7.84 6.66 7.04
N ALA A 128 7.42 7.78 7.63
CA ALA A 128 7.38 9.08 6.95
C ALA A 128 8.76 9.54 6.44
N THR A 129 9.83 9.19 7.16
CA THR A 129 11.21 9.58 6.86
C THR A 129 12.02 8.50 6.15
N THR A 130 11.40 7.36 5.82
CA THR A 130 12.02 6.32 4.99
C THR A 130 12.16 6.86 3.57
N LEU A 131 13.39 6.85 3.02
CA LEU A 131 13.74 7.47 1.75
C LEU A 131 12.76 7.13 0.62
N LEU A 132 12.53 5.84 0.34
CA LEU A 132 11.64 5.48 -0.77
C LEU A 132 10.18 5.87 -0.50
N PHE A 133 9.70 5.74 0.74
CA PHE A 133 8.34 6.12 1.09
C PHE A 133 8.13 7.64 0.92
N PHE A 134 9.06 8.44 1.43
CA PHE A 134 9.09 9.89 1.21
C PHE A 134 9.11 10.22 -0.28
N SER A 135 10.04 9.64 -1.04
CA SER A 135 10.18 9.92 -2.47
C SER A 135 8.90 9.61 -3.22
N LEU A 136 8.27 8.47 -2.96
CA LEU A 136 7.01 8.11 -3.63
C LEU A 136 5.83 9.00 -3.24
N SER A 137 5.84 9.58 -2.04
CA SER A 137 4.76 10.43 -1.52
C SER A 137 4.63 11.75 -2.26
N ILE A 138 5.72 12.25 -2.84
CA ILE A 138 5.78 13.56 -3.51
C ILE A 138 5.57 13.49 -5.03
N PHE A 139 5.39 12.30 -5.60
CA PHE A 139 5.06 12.09 -7.02
C PHE A 139 3.61 11.59 -7.22
N VAL A 140 3.04 11.77 -8.42
CA VAL A 140 1.74 11.18 -8.82
C VAL A 140 1.85 9.65 -8.91
N ARG A 141 1.37 8.94 -7.88
CA ARG A 141 1.58 7.50 -7.67
C ARG A 141 0.32 6.81 -7.15
N MET A 142 -0.32 6.03 -8.03
CA MET A 142 -1.41 5.11 -7.66
C MET A 142 -0.98 4.01 -6.67
N ASP A 143 0.32 3.71 -6.62
CA ASP A 143 0.91 2.74 -5.69
C ASP A 143 0.56 3.03 -4.23
N LEU A 144 0.58 4.31 -3.83
CA LEU A 144 0.27 4.71 -2.46
C LEU A 144 -1.23 4.55 -2.16
N LEU A 145 -2.10 4.89 -3.11
CA LEU A 145 -3.53 4.66 -2.93
C LEU A 145 -3.85 3.17 -2.81
N MET A 146 -3.27 2.32 -3.68
CA MET A 146 -3.37 0.86 -3.55
C MET A 146 -2.86 0.38 -2.18
N MET A 147 -1.73 0.92 -1.73
CA MET A 147 -1.11 0.56 -0.47
C MET A 147 -1.97 0.90 0.75
N VAL A 148 -2.71 2.02 0.75
CA VAL A 148 -3.70 2.33 1.82
C VAL A 148 -4.61 1.13 2.06
N PHE A 149 -5.14 0.58 0.98
CA PHE A 149 -6.08 -0.54 1.04
C PHE A 149 -5.40 -1.88 1.35
N ILE A 150 -4.15 -2.10 0.92
CA ILE A 150 -3.35 -3.27 1.36
C ILE A 150 -3.13 -3.22 2.88
N VAL A 151 -2.69 -2.08 3.41
CA VAL A 151 -2.46 -1.90 4.86
C VAL A 151 -3.76 -2.06 5.64
N ALA A 152 -4.86 -1.44 5.17
CA ALA A 152 -6.17 -1.58 5.80
C ALA A 152 -6.68 -3.03 5.76
N SER A 153 -6.42 -3.76 4.67
CA SER A 153 -6.76 -5.17 4.49
C SER A 153 -6.02 -6.05 5.50
N LEU A 154 -4.69 -5.90 5.59
CA LEU A 154 -3.84 -6.63 6.54
C LEU A 154 -4.18 -6.29 7.99
N PHE A 155 -4.43 -5.02 8.29
CA PHE A 155 -4.81 -4.60 9.63
C PHE A 155 -6.19 -5.14 10.04
N SER A 156 -7.16 -5.13 9.12
CA SER A 156 -8.49 -5.69 9.35
C SER A 156 -8.40 -7.20 9.62
N PHE A 157 -7.61 -7.93 8.84
CA PHE A 157 -7.34 -9.34 9.08
C PHE A 157 -6.72 -9.55 10.47
N PHE A 158 -5.66 -8.82 10.82
CA PHE A 158 -4.97 -9.01 12.09
C PHE A 158 -5.88 -8.69 13.30
N LYS A 159 -6.73 -7.67 13.19
CA LYS A 159 -7.74 -7.38 14.21
C LYS A 159 -8.85 -8.43 14.27
N ALA A 160 -9.26 -9.00 13.14
CA ALA A 160 -10.18 -10.12 13.10
C ALA A 160 -9.60 -11.34 13.82
N TYR A 161 -8.32 -11.65 13.56
CA TYR A 161 -7.55 -12.72 14.18
C TYR A 161 -7.50 -12.58 15.70
N GLN A 162 -7.13 -11.39 16.20
CA GLN A 162 -7.01 -11.11 17.64
C GLN A 162 -8.35 -11.07 18.36
N GLN A 163 -9.40 -10.51 17.74
CA GLN A 163 -10.67 -10.22 18.41
C GLN A 163 -11.79 -11.22 18.08
N GLN A 164 -11.55 -12.15 17.14
CA GLN A 164 -12.54 -13.11 16.65
C GLN A 164 -13.83 -12.45 16.13
N LYS A 165 -13.70 -11.26 15.53
CA LYS A 165 -14.83 -10.48 14.98
C LYS A 165 -14.98 -10.70 13.48
N HIS A 166 -16.03 -11.40 13.08
CA HIS A 166 -16.22 -11.81 11.68
C HIS A 166 -16.35 -10.66 10.67
N TYR A 167 -16.93 -9.50 11.04
CA TYR A 167 -17.06 -8.39 10.10
C TYR A 167 -15.71 -7.81 9.66
N LEU A 168 -14.66 -7.95 10.50
CA LEU A 168 -13.31 -7.51 10.16
C LEU A 168 -12.68 -8.38 9.06
N TYR A 169 -13.04 -9.68 9.01
CA TYR A 169 -12.68 -10.51 7.86
C TYR A 169 -13.36 -10.00 6.58
N LEU A 170 -14.63 -9.58 6.65
CA LEU A 170 -15.32 -9.01 5.48
C LEU A 170 -14.67 -7.70 5.00
N LEU A 171 -14.23 -6.84 5.93
CA LEU A 171 -13.44 -5.64 5.59
C LEU A 171 -12.09 -5.98 4.96
N PHE A 172 -11.42 -7.04 5.43
CA PHE A 172 -10.19 -7.54 4.81
C PHE A 172 -10.39 -7.81 3.30
N TYR A 173 -11.43 -8.54 2.91
CA TYR A 173 -11.73 -8.83 1.50
C TYR A 173 -12.16 -7.59 0.72
N LEU A 174 -12.95 -6.70 1.34
CA LEU A 174 -13.37 -5.44 0.72
C LEU A 174 -12.15 -4.60 0.34
N PHE A 175 -11.25 -4.37 1.29
CA PHE A 175 -10.04 -3.57 1.04
C PHE A 175 -9.08 -4.26 0.06
N MET A 176 -8.96 -5.60 0.12
CA MET A 176 -8.19 -6.35 -0.87
C MET A 176 -8.75 -6.17 -2.30
N GLY A 177 -10.08 -6.16 -2.43
CA GLY A 177 -10.76 -5.90 -3.71
C GLY A 177 -10.51 -4.48 -4.22
N ILE A 178 -10.63 -3.49 -3.34
CA ILE A 178 -10.39 -2.08 -3.71
C ILE A 178 -8.92 -1.87 -4.11
N ALA A 179 -7.96 -2.42 -3.36
CA ALA A 179 -6.54 -2.38 -3.72
C ALA A 179 -6.30 -2.96 -5.11
N THR A 180 -6.95 -4.10 -5.41
CA THR A 180 -6.83 -4.76 -6.72
C THR A 180 -7.43 -3.92 -7.84
N ALA A 181 -8.56 -3.27 -7.59
CA ALA A 181 -9.23 -2.41 -8.58
C ALA A 181 -8.43 -1.14 -8.91
N ILE A 182 -7.57 -0.64 -8.01
CA ILE A 182 -6.77 0.58 -8.24
C ILE A 182 -5.66 0.36 -9.26
N LYS A 183 -4.88 -0.72 -9.11
CA LYS A 183 -3.66 -0.93 -9.93
C LYS A 183 -3.58 -2.32 -10.57
N GLY A 184 -4.19 -3.33 -9.95
CA GLY A 184 -4.16 -4.70 -10.42
C GLY A 184 -3.60 -5.70 -9.38
N PRO A 185 -2.95 -6.79 -9.83
CA PRO A 185 -2.75 -8.00 -9.02
C PRO A 185 -2.01 -7.83 -7.70
N ALA A 186 -1.07 -6.89 -7.63
CA ALA A 186 -0.35 -6.60 -6.40
C ALA A 186 -1.28 -6.31 -5.21
N GLY A 187 -2.47 -5.75 -5.46
CA GLY A 187 -3.49 -5.47 -4.46
C GLY A 187 -4.00 -6.70 -3.71
N PHE A 188 -4.14 -7.86 -4.36
CA PHE A 188 -4.54 -9.11 -3.72
C PHE A 188 -3.39 -10.05 -3.43
N LEU A 189 -2.35 -10.09 -4.28
CA LEU A 189 -1.23 -11.01 -4.12
C LEU A 189 -0.50 -10.81 -2.79
N ILE A 190 -0.40 -9.57 -2.32
CA ILE A 190 0.31 -9.25 -1.08
C ILE A 190 -0.45 -9.78 0.15
N PRO A 191 -1.73 -9.44 0.39
CA PRO A 191 -2.48 -10.09 1.46
C PRO A 191 -2.56 -11.62 1.31
N LEU A 192 -2.68 -12.13 0.07
CA LEU A 192 -2.78 -13.55 -0.22
C LEU A 192 -1.50 -14.34 0.08
N VAL A 193 -0.32 -13.73 0.01
CA VAL A 193 0.93 -14.38 0.44
C VAL A 193 1.16 -14.23 1.95
N ILE A 194 0.89 -13.03 2.50
CA ILE A 194 1.18 -12.73 3.91
C ILE A 194 0.29 -13.56 4.84
N ILE A 195 -1.02 -13.60 4.58
CA ILE A 195 -1.98 -14.18 5.53
C ILE A 195 -1.81 -15.69 5.67
N PRO A 196 -1.79 -16.50 4.59
CA PRO A 196 -1.54 -17.93 4.72
C PRO A 196 -0.16 -18.23 5.30
N GLY A 197 0.88 -17.51 4.88
CA GLY A 197 2.23 -17.70 5.42
C GLY A 197 2.30 -17.41 6.93
N PHE A 198 1.63 -16.35 7.38
CA PHE A 198 1.45 -16.06 8.80
C PHE A 198 0.69 -17.18 9.52
N LEU A 199 -0.44 -17.65 9.00
CA LEU A 199 -1.23 -18.71 9.65
C LEU A 199 -0.48 -20.04 9.76
N VAL A 200 0.36 -20.35 8.77
CA VAL A 200 1.30 -21.50 8.84
C VAL A 200 2.31 -21.28 9.97
N TRP A 201 2.96 -20.12 10.03
CA TRP A 201 3.96 -19.83 11.06
C TRP A 201 3.36 -19.75 12.47
N ASP A 202 2.16 -19.20 12.62
CA ASP A 202 1.46 -19.16 13.89
C ASP A 202 0.79 -20.50 14.26
N ASN A 203 0.90 -21.51 13.40
CA ASN A 203 0.32 -22.85 13.58
C ASN A 203 -1.20 -22.82 13.85
N ASN A 204 -1.91 -21.90 13.19
CA ASN A 204 -3.36 -21.72 13.35
C ASN A 204 -4.11 -21.75 12.01
N LEU A 205 -3.86 -22.79 11.21
CA LEU A 205 -4.60 -23.00 9.95
C LEU A 205 -6.10 -23.21 10.14
N LYS A 206 -6.55 -23.55 11.35
CA LYS A 206 -7.98 -23.66 11.70
C LYS A 206 -8.72 -22.33 11.53
N GLU A 207 -8.01 -21.21 11.61
CA GLU A 207 -8.56 -19.87 11.43
C GLU A 207 -9.14 -19.65 10.02
N LEU A 208 -8.69 -20.39 9.00
CA LEU A 208 -9.26 -20.34 7.64
C LEU A 208 -10.78 -20.56 7.64
N LYS A 209 -11.30 -21.34 8.60
CA LYS A 209 -12.75 -21.56 8.77
C LYS A 209 -13.48 -20.32 9.29
N GLN A 210 -12.81 -19.49 10.10
CA GLN A 210 -13.36 -18.26 10.66
C GLN A 210 -13.32 -17.10 9.66
N MET A 211 -12.39 -17.14 8.71
CA MET A 211 -12.23 -16.13 7.66
C MET A 211 -13.41 -16.04 6.68
N LYS A 212 -14.40 -16.95 6.74
CA LYS A 212 -15.59 -16.97 5.87
C LYS A 212 -15.24 -16.87 4.37
N LEU A 213 -14.27 -17.68 3.92
CA LEU A 213 -13.66 -17.62 2.57
C LEU A 213 -14.67 -17.41 1.44
N PHE A 214 -15.79 -18.15 1.43
CA PHE A 214 -16.82 -18.01 0.39
C PHE A 214 -17.46 -16.62 0.37
N LYS A 215 -17.94 -16.12 1.52
CA LYS A 215 -18.52 -14.76 1.62
C LYS A 215 -17.49 -13.69 1.29
N GLY A 216 -16.25 -13.92 1.71
CA GLY A 216 -15.13 -13.05 1.39
C GLY A 216 -14.83 -12.97 -0.10
N ALA A 217 -14.77 -14.11 -0.78
CA ALA A 217 -14.59 -14.20 -2.21
C ALA A 217 -15.71 -13.46 -2.96
N LEU A 218 -16.97 -13.61 -2.53
CA LEU A 218 -18.09 -12.85 -3.11
C LEU A 218 -17.89 -11.34 -2.98
N ILE A 219 -17.48 -10.83 -1.81
CA ILE A 219 -17.19 -9.40 -1.62
C ILE A 219 -16.06 -8.94 -2.55
N PHE A 220 -14.94 -9.67 -2.54
CA PHE A 220 -13.78 -9.35 -3.37
C PHE A 220 -14.14 -9.31 -4.87
N ILE A 221 -14.82 -10.34 -5.37
CA ILE A 221 -15.27 -10.44 -6.75
C ILE A 221 -16.25 -9.32 -7.07
N SER A 222 -17.19 -9.00 -6.17
CA SER A 222 -18.16 -7.91 -6.40
C SER A 222 -17.48 -6.57 -6.62
N VAL A 223 -16.42 -6.26 -5.87
CA VAL A 223 -15.64 -5.02 -6.05
C VAL A 223 -14.95 -4.99 -7.40
N ILE A 224 -14.37 -6.11 -7.84
CA ILE A 224 -13.70 -6.20 -9.14
C ILE A 224 -14.74 -6.08 -10.27
N LEU A 225 -15.88 -6.76 -10.16
CA LEU A 225 -16.93 -6.71 -11.17
C LEU A 225 -17.59 -5.33 -11.27
N LEU A 226 -17.63 -4.57 -10.17
CA LEU A 226 -18.22 -3.23 -10.15
C LEU A 226 -17.62 -2.29 -11.20
N TRP A 227 -16.36 -2.48 -11.57
CA TRP A 227 -15.71 -1.69 -12.61
C TRP A 227 -15.46 -2.47 -13.90
N LEU A 228 -15.18 -3.78 -13.83
CA LEU A 228 -14.95 -4.60 -15.02
C LEU A 228 -16.20 -4.68 -15.89
N ILE A 229 -17.40 -4.72 -15.30
CA ILE A 229 -18.65 -4.80 -16.06
C ILE A 229 -18.87 -3.50 -16.86
N PRO A 230 -18.85 -2.29 -16.26
CA PRO A 230 -18.88 -1.04 -17.03
C PRO A 230 -17.77 -0.97 -18.09
N ALA A 231 -16.53 -1.29 -17.71
CA ALA A 231 -15.39 -1.29 -18.63
C ALA A 231 -15.62 -2.20 -19.86
N PHE A 232 -16.25 -3.35 -19.66
CA PHE A 232 -16.62 -4.26 -20.76
C PHE A 232 -17.76 -3.69 -21.63
N ILE A 233 -18.77 -3.10 -21.01
CA ILE A 233 -19.92 -2.51 -21.72
C ILE A 233 -19.48 -1.34 -22.60
N PHE A 234 -18.62 -0.46 -22.09
CA PHE A 234 -18.20 0.75 -22.78
C PHE A 234 -16.98 0.53 -23.69
N GLY A 235 -15.99 -0.26 -23.27
CA GLY A 235 -14.75 -0.48 -24.02
C GLY A 235 -14.73 -1.75 -24.88
N GLY A 236 -15.71 -2.64 -24.72
CA GLY A 236 -15.80 -3.88 -25.47
C GLY A 236 -14.77 -4.95 -25.08
N ARG A 237 -14.74 -6.03 -25.86
CA ARG A 237 -13.95 -7.23 -25.57
C ARG A 237 -12.44 -7.00 -25.66
N GLU A 238 -11.99 -6.22 -26.64
CA GLU A 238 -10.56 -5.98 -26.88
C GLU A 238 -9.92 -5.14 -25.77
N TYR A 239 -10.65 -4.15 -25.25
CA TYR A 239 -10.21 -3.34 -24.11
C TYR A 239 -9.95 -4.21 -22.87
N ILE A 240 -10.91 -5.05 -22.49
CA ILE A 240 -10.78 -5.95 -21.34
C ILE A 240 -9.70 -7.00 -21.57
N TYR A 241 -9.61 -7.57 -22.77
CA TYR A 241 -8.57 -8.54 -23.09
C TYR A 241 -7.18 -7.93 -22.93
N SER A 242 -6.96 -6.73 -23.46
CA SER A 242 -5.69 -6.02 -23.32
C SER A 242 -5.38 -5.67 -21.87
N LEU A 243 -6.34 -5.09 -21.15
CA LEU A 243 -6.18 -4.65 -19.76
C LEU A 243 -5.99 -5.81 -18.77
N VAL A 244 -6.76 -6.89 -18.92
CA VAL A 244 -6.72 -8.03 -17.99
C VAL A 244 -5.68 -9.05 -18.43
N VAL A 245 -5.64 -9.46 -19.69
CA VAL A 245 -4.78 -10.57 -20.13
C VAL A 245 -3.37 -10.08 -20.43
N LEU A 246 -3.21 -9.11 -21.34
CA LEU A 246 -1.87 -8.68 -21.77
C LEU A 246 -1.12 -7.98 -20.63
N GLN A 247 -1.78 -7.09 -19.89
CA GLN A 247 -1.09 -6.31 -18.85
C GLN A 247 -0.90 -7.05 -17.53
N THR A 248 -1.75 -8.04 -17.20
CA THR A 248 -1.58 -8.87 -15.99
C THR A 248 -0.70 -10.08 -16.24
N PHE A 249 -0.97 -10.86 -17.30
CA PHE A 249 -0.25 -12.11 -17.57
C PHE A 249 0.98 -11.89 -18.45
N GLY A 250 0.92 -11.01 -19.44
CA GLY A 250 2.07 -10.69 -20.30
C GLY A 250 3.23 -10.06 -19.53
N ARG A 251 2.94 -9.23 -18.51
CA ARG A 251 3.98 -8.67 -17.63
C ARG A 251 4.50 -9.66 -16.56
N ALA A 252 3.76 -10.72 -16.25
CA ALA A 252 4.10 -11.68 -15.21
C ALA A 252 4.94 -12.87 -15.69
N VAL A 253 4.82 -13.24 -16.98
CA VAL A 253 5.48 -14.43 -17.54
C VAL A 253 6.70 -14.06 -18.41
N ASP A 254 6.62 -12.97 -19.18
CA ASP A 254 7.71 -12.53 -20.08
C ASP A 254 7.91 -11.01 -19.98
N SER A 255 8.43 -10.52 -18.86
CA SER A 255 8.80 -9.11 -18.75
C SER A 255 10.07 -8.84 -19.58
N PHE A 256 9.91 -8.49 -20.86
CA PHE A 256 11.00 -8.01 -21.73
C PHE A 256 11.65 -6.71 -21.21
N ALA A 257 11.08 -6.07 -20.18
CA ALA A 257 11.58 -4.85 -19.54
C ALA A 257 11.84 -5.06 -18.04
N HIS A 258 12.89 -4.41 -17.52
CA HIS A 258 13.29 -4.41 -16.10
C HIS A 258 13.65 -5.80 -15.53
N ASN A 259 14.27 -6.65 -16.34
CA ASN A 259 14.79 -7.93 -15.87
C ASN A 259 16.01 -7.70 -14.96
N GLU A 260 15.89 -8.13 -13.71
CA GLU A 260 16.89 -7.91 -12.67
C GLU A 260 17.09 -9.21 -11.88
N PRO A 261 18.29 -9.47 -11.34
CA PRO A 261 18.58 -10.71 -10.63
C PRO A 261 17.73 -10.87 -9.36
N PHE A 262 17.59 -12.11 -8.86
CA PHE A 262 16.78 -12.38 -7.66
C PHE A 262 17.27 -11.61 -6.41
N TYR A 263 18.55 -11.25 -6.35
CA TYR A 263 19.15 -10.47 -5.26
C TYR A 263 19.04 -8.95 -5.44
N TYR A 264 18.38 -8.45 -6.49
CA TYR A 264 18.21 -7.01 -6.75
C TYR A 264 17.70 -6.25 -5.51
N TYR A 265 16.67 -6.77 -4.86
CA TYR A 265 16.08 -6.13 -3.68
C TYR A 265 16.99 -6.18 -2.47
N PHE A 266 17.84 -7.19 -2.33
CA PHE A 266 18.86 -7.21 -1.27
C PHE A 266 19.85 -6.05 -1.42
N MET A 267 20.19 -5.67 -2.67
CA MET A 267 21.09 -4.55 -2.95
C MET A 267 20.41 -3.19 -2.80
N THR A 268 19.15 -3.05 -3.22
CA THR A 268 18.46 -1.76 -3.19
C THR A 268 17.86 -1.43 -1.81
N LEU A 269 17.44 -2.45 -1.06
CA LEU A 269 16.72 -2.27 0.19
C LEU A 269 17.49 -1.40 1.21
N PRO A 270 18.80 -1.59 1.44
CA PRO A 270 19.59 -0.73 2.31
C PRO A 270 19.55 0.76 1.97
N VAL A 271 19.48 1.12 0.68
CA VAL A 271 19.41 2.53 0.27
C VAL A 271 18.00 3.07 0.45
N THR A 272 17.00 2.29 0.03
CA THR A 272 15.59 2.70 0.09
C THR A 272 15.05 2.87 1.51
N LEU A 273 15.69 2.23 2.50
CA LEU A 273 15.38 2.32 3.92
C LEU A 273 16.11 3.45 4.65
N LEU A 274 17.03 4.16 4.00
CA LEU A 274 17.76 5.25 4.67
C LEU A 274 16.77 6.26 5.29
N PRO A 275 17.07 6.79 6.49
CA PRO A 275 18.27 6.55 7.31
C PRO A 275 18.17 5.32 8.24
N TRP A 276 17.10 4.53 8.18
CA TRP A 276 16.72 3.52 9.17
C TRP A 276 17.35 2.13 8.97
N THR A 277 18.12 1.96 7.90
CA THR A 277 18.73 0.68 7.51
C THR A 277 19.46 -0.02 8.64
N LEU A 278 20.34 0.69 9.37
CA LEU A 278 21.11 0.11 10.46
C LEU A 278 20.22 -0.35 11.62
N LEU A 279 19.18 0.41 11.95
CA LEU A 279 18.26 0.05 13.02
C LEU A 279 17.35 -1.12 12.61
N LEU A 280 16.94 -1.21 11.34
CA LEU A 280 16.21 -2.39 10.86
C LEU A 280 17.09 -3.64 10.93
N VAL A 281 18.34 -3.59 10.45
CA VAL A 281 19.29 -4.71 10.57
C VAL A 281 19.48 -5.09 12.04
N SER A 282 19.63 -4.10 12.92
CA SER A 282 19.75 -4.33 14.36
C SER A 282 18.50 -4.99 14.96
N SER A 283 17.31 -4.70 14.42
CA SER A 283 16.05 -5.32 14.86
C SER A 283 16.04 -6.81 14.55
N PHE A 284 16.52 -7.22 13.37
CA PHE A 284 16.67 -8.63 13.02
C PHE A 284 17.69 -9.31 13.91
N VAL A 285 18.89 -8.71 14.09
CA VAL A 285 19.92 -9.28 14.97
C VAL A 285 19.39 -9.48 16.40
N TYR A 286 18.67 -8.49 16.94
CA TYR A 286 18.04 -8.60 18.25
C TYR A 286 17.03 -9.75 18.30
N LEU A 287 16.11 -9.83 17.33
CA LEU A 287 15.08 -10.87 17.28
C LEU A 287 15.69 -12.27 17.17
N PHE A 288 16.73 -12.45 16.35
CA PHE A 288 17.41 -13.74 16.20
C PHE A 288 18.18 -14.16 17.46
N LYS A 289 18.78 -13.21 18.18
CA LYS A 289 19.64 -13.52 19.33
C LYS A 289 18.89 -13.65 20.64
N TYR A 290 17.82 -12.88 20.84
CA TYR A 290 17.19 -12.72 22.15
C TYR A 290 15.71 -13.10 22.20
N ASN A 291 15.09 -13.44 21.06
CA ASN A 291 13.66 -13.73 21.01
C ASN A 291 13.38 -15.19 20.60
N GLU A 292 13.56 -16.09 21.56
CA GLU A 292 13.32 -17.53 21.37
C GLU A 292 11.83 -17.85 21.14
N ASN A 293 10.93 -17.06 21.74
CA ASN A 293 9.47 -17.27 21.65
C ASN A 293 8.77 -16.04 21.06
N MET A 294 8.79 -15.95 19.73
CA MET A 294 8.15 -14.85 19.01
C MET A 294 6.64 -14.80 19.27
N SER A 295 6.13 -13.64 19.68
CA SER A 295 4.70 -13.40 19.83
C SER A 295 3.98 -13.45 18.47
N THR A 296 2.66 -13.69 18.50
CA THR A 296 1.80 -13.68 17.31
C THR A 296 1.94 -12.40 16.49
N GLU A 297 2.03 -11.25 17.15
CA GLU A 297 2.22 -9.93 16.53
C GLU A 297 3.53 -9.86 15.74
N LEU A 298 4.61 -10.40 16.32
CA LEU A 298 5.92 -10.42 15.68
C LEU A 298 5.95 -11.39 14.50
N LYS A 299 5.34 -12.56 14.62
CA LYS A 299 5.20 -13.48 13.48
C LYS A 299 4.44 -12.82 12.34
N PHE A 300 3.36 -12.07 12.64
CA PHE A 300 2.61 -11.35 11.62
C PHE A 300 3.43 -10.26 10.96
N ILE A 301 4.12 -9.41 11.71
CA ILE A 301 4.91 -8.31 11.13
C ILE A 301 6.12 -8.81 10.35
N LEU A 302 6.75 -9.90 10.80
CA LEU A 302 7.83 -10.57 10.06
C LEU A 302 7.29 -11.23 8.79
N SER A 303 6.12 -11.86 8.83
CA SER A 303 5.46 -12.39 7.64
C SER A 303 5.15 -11.27 6.63
N TRP A 304 4.68 -10.13 7.11
CA TRP A 304 4.41 -8.95 6.28
C TRP A 304 5.69 -8.37 5.66
N PHE A 305 6.81 -8.36 6.39
CA PHE A 305 8.07 -7.89 5.81
C PHE A 305 8.71 -8.91 4.84
N ILE A 306 8.84 -10.16 5.26
CA ILE A 306 9.66 -11.19 4.58
C ILE A 306 8.94 -11.75 3.35
N LEU A 307 7.65 -12.07 3.44
CA LEU A 307 6.97 -12.81 2.37
C LEU A 307 6.80 -12.00 1.08
N PRO A 308 6.41 -10.71 1.11
CA PRO A 308 6.39 -9.89 -0.11
C PRO A 308 7.79 -9.65 -0.67
N LEU A 309 8.81 -9.51 0.20
CA LEU A 309 10.20 -9.36 -0.24
C LEU A 309 10.66 -10.61 -1.02
N ILE A 310 10.36 -11.82 -0.53
CA ILE A 310 10.62 -13.07 -1.25
C ILE A 310 9.81 -13.12 -2.55
N LEU A 311 8.50 -12.87 -2.49
CA LEU A 311 7.61 -12.91 -3.65
C LEU A 311 8.11 -12.02 -4.79
N PHE A 312 8.43 -10.75 -4.51
CA PHE A 312 8.91 -9.82 -5.54
C PHE A 312 10.33 -10.16 -6.01
N SER A 313 11.18 -10.73 -5.16
CA SER A 313 12.51 -11.19 -5.56
C SER A 313 12.44 -12.34 -6.59
N LEU A 314 11.38 -13.15 -6.55
CA LEU A 314 11.14 -14.25 -7.48
C LEU A 314 10.55 -13.80 -8.83
N PHE A 315 9.95 -12.61 -8.92
CA PHE A 315 9.44 -12.08 -10.20
C PHE A 315 10.58 -11.57 -11.09
N SER A 316 10.49 -11.80 -12.40
CA SER A 316 11.50 -11.37 -13.36
C SER A 316 11.61 -9.85 -13.45
N GLY A 317 10.48 -9.17 -13.64
CA GLY A 317 10.39 -7.72 -13.73
C GLY A 317 10.46 -7.07 -12.36
N LYS A 318 11.51 -6.30 -12.07
CA LYS A 318 11.71 -5.65 -10.78
C LYS A 318 11.81 -4.15 -10.93
N LEU A 319 11.01 -3.45 -10.12
CA LEU A 319 11.13 -2.01 -9.92
C LEU A 319 11.28 -1.75 -8.43
N VAL A 320 12.09 -0.75 -8.08
CA VAL A 320 12.42 -0.45 -6.67
C VAL A 320 11.16 -0.19 -5.83
N PHE A 321 10.16 0.44 -6.43
CA PHE A 321 8.91 0.80 -5.78
C PHE A 321 7.94 -0.37 -5.56
N TYR A 322 8.18 -1.55 -6.13
CA TYR A 322 7.38 -2.74 -5.79
C TYR A 322 7.56 -3.16 -4.32
N LEU A 323 8.67 -2.76 -3.68
CA LEU A 323 8.86 -2.99 -2.25
C LEU A 323 8.02 -2.08 -1.35
N LEU A 324 7.34 -1.07 -1.90
CA LEU A 324 6.53 -0.14 -1.10
C LEU A 324 5.67 -0.82 0.01
N PRO A 325 5.04 -1.99 -0.22
CA PRO A 325 4.20 -2.64 0.78
C PRO A 325 4.93 -3.21 2.01
N ILE A 326 6.26 -3.31 2.02
CA ILE A 326 7.04 -3.83 3.16
C ILE A 326 7.41 -2.75 4.19
N TYR A 327 7.42 -1.46 3.80
CA TYR A 327 7.93 -0.39 4.66
C TYR A 327 7.12 -0.15 5.96
N PRO A 328 5.79 -0.32 6.01
CA PRO A 328 5.06 -0.28 7.28
C PRO A 328 5.58 -1.32 8.26
N ALA A 329 5.82 -2.54 7.77
CA ALA A 329 6.37 -3.61 8.59
C ALA A 329 7.81 -3.32 9.04
N ALA A 330 8.64 -2.80 8.13
CA ALA A 330 9.99 -2.35 8.45
C ALA A 330 10.01 -1.27 9.54
N ALA A 331 9.12 -0.27 9.43
CA ALA A 331 9.02 0.82 10.38
C ALA A 331 8.57 0.33 11.77
N VAL A 332 7.62 -0.60 11.83
CA VAL A 332 7.15 -1.20 13.08
C VAL A 332 8.21 -2.10 13.73
N LEU A 333 8.93 -2.91 12.95
CA LEU A 333 10.08 -3.71 13.43
C LEU A 333 11.19 -2.83 14.00
N THR A 334 11.50 -1.72 13.32
CA THR A 334 12.51 -0.76 13.76
C THR A 334 12.09 -0.08 15.07
N ALA A 335 10.82 0.35 15.18
CA ALA A 335 10.29 0.91 16.41
C ALA A 335 10.21 -0.11 17.55
N TYR A 336 9.96 -1.39 17.23
CA TYR A 336 9.97 -2.49 18.19
C TYR A 336 11.36 -2.64 18.84
N LEU A 337 12.45 -2.54 18.06
CA LEU A 337 13.80 -2.56 18.63
C LEU A 337 14.01 -1.43 19.63
N CYS A 338 13.61 -0.20 19.29
CA CYS A 338 13.75 0.96 20.18
C CYS A 338 12.96 0.85 21.49
N ARG A 339 12.02 -0.11 21.60
CA ARG A 339 11.34 -0.43 22.87
C ARG A 339 12.21 -1.28 23.80
N GLN A 340 13.10 -2.07 23.24
CA GLN A 340 13.89 -3.07 23.97
C GLN A 340 15.23 -2.54 24.47
N VAL A 341 15.66 -1.40 23.93
CA VAL A 341 16.78 -0.58 24.40
C VAL A 341 16.23 0.51 25.30
#